data_AF-A0A850RIY7-F1
#
_entry.id   AF-A0A850RIY7-F1
#
_cell.length_a   1.000
_cell.length_b   1.000
_cell.length_c   1.000
_cell.angle_alpha   90.00
_cell.angle_beta   90.00
_cell.angle_gamma   90.00
#
_symmetry.space_group_name_H-M   'P 1'
#
loop_
_entity.id
_entity.type
_entity.pdbx_description
1 polymer ?
#
loop_
_entity_poly.entity_id
_entity_poly.type
_entity_poly.pdbx_seq_one_letter_code
_entity_poly.pdbx_strand_id
1 'polypeptide(L)' 'MKSISILFLAAMIAVVLSGCGSTPRASVASGTAMGAATGAAIGSFSGNAGRGALIGAGVGALGGVLADEHRRGSFD' A
#
# COMPACT_ATOMS: atom_id res chain seq x y z
N MET A 1 2.16 -3.30 -21.36
CA MET A 1 1.49 -4.63 -21.40
C MET A 1 2.12 -5.59 -20.39
N LYS A 2 3.36 -6.05 -20.61
CA LYS A 2 4.06 -7.00 -19.70
C LYS A 2 4.33 -6.45 -18.30
N SER A 3 4.68 -5.16 -18.16
CA SER A 3 4.96 -4.56 -16.83
C SER A 3 3.70 -4.37 -15.96
N ILE A 4 2.54 -4.13 -16.57
CA ILE A 4 1.26 -3.99 -15.86
C ILE A 4 0.84 -5.31 -15.22
N SER A 5 1.06 -6.44 -15.91
CA SER A 5 0.76 -7.77 -15.37
C SER A 5 1.66 -8.12 -14.18
N ILE A 6 2.94 -7.73 -14.25
CA ILE A 6 3.91 -7.92 -13.15
C ILE A 6 3.55 -7.04 -11.95
N LEU A 7 3.11 -5.80 -12.19
CA LEU A 7 2.62 -4.90 -11.14
C LEU A 7 1.38 -5.45 -10.43
N PHE A 8 0.43 -6.01 -11.19
CA PHE A 8 -0.79 -6.58 -10.63
C PHE A 8 -0.49 -7.79 -9.75
N LEU A 9 0.45 -8.64 -10.18
CA LEU A 9 0.89 -9.80 -9.43
C LEU A 9 1.63 -9.41 -8.14
N ALA A 10 2.50 -8.40 -8.21
CA ALA A 10 3.21 -7.87 -7.05
C ALA A 10 2.25 -7.24 -6.01
N ALA A 11 1.22 -6.53 -6.47
CA ALA A 11 0.20 -5.97 -5.61
C ALA A 11 -0.62 -7.05 -4.88
N MET A 12 -0.99 -8.13 -5.60
CA MET A 12 -1.69 -9.27 -5.00
C MET A 12 -0.86 -9.98 -3.92
N ILE A 13 0.44 -10.17 -4.18
CA ILE A 13 1.36 -10.77 -3.20
C ILE A 13 1.49 -9.88 -1.96
N ALA A 14 1.61 -8.56 -2.13
CA ALA A 14 1.72 -7.62 -1.01
C ALA A 14 0.48 -7.67 -0.09
N VAL A 15 -0.72 -7.75 -0.66
CA VAL A 15 -1.98 -7.87 0.09
C VAL A 15 -2.01 -9.15 0.95
N VAL A 16 -1.57 -10.28 0.37
CA VAL A 16 -1.51 -11.56 1.10
C VAL A 16 -0.49 -11.52 2.24
N LEU A 17 0.67 -10.87 2.05
CA LEU A 17 1.68 -10.74 3.11
C LEU A 17 1.27 -9.77 4.23
N SER A 18 0.51 -8.71 3.94
CA SER A 18 0.02 -7.77 4.97
C SER A 18 -0.95 -8.39 5.97
N GLY A 19 -1.56 -9.55 5.66
CA GLY A 19 -2.36 -10.32 6.61
C GLY A 19 -1.54 -10.99 7.72
N CYS A 20 -0.23 -11.19 7.52
CA CYS A 20 0.60 -12.06 8.36
C CYS A 20 1.44 -11.33 9.45
N GLY A 21 1.39 -9.99 9.54
CA GLY A 21 2.26 -9.20 10.44
C GLY A 21 1.50 -8.31 11.45
N SER A 22 1.63 -8.61 12.74
CA SER A 22 0.82 -8.12 13.87
C SER A 22 1.35 -6.85 14.56
N THR A 23 1.25 -5.66 13.92
CA THR A 23 1.39 -4.34 14.61
C THR A 23 0.65 -3.21 13.86
N PRO A 24 -0.55 -2.79 14.30
CA PRO A 24 -1.45 -1.94 13.49
C PRO A 24 -0.91 -0.53 13.17
N ARG A 25 -0.37 0.17 14.16
CA ARG A 25 0.14 1.55 13.99
C ARG A 25 1.42 1.61 13.16
N ALA A 26 2.27 0.60 13.28
CA ALA A 26 3.46 0.45 12.47
C ALA A 26 3.11 0.08 11.02
N SER A 27 2.03 -0.70 10.80
CA SER A 27 1.54 -1.06 9.47
C SER A 27 0.95 0.11 8.70
N VAL A 28 0.24 1.04 9.34
CA VAL A 28 -0.26 2.26 8.67
C VAL A 28 0.91 3.16 8.28
N ALA A 29 1.84 3.40 9.20
CA ALA A 29 3.00 4.25 8.96
C ALA A 29 3.96 3.65 7.92
N SER A 30 4.18 2.33 7.94
CA SER A 30 5.00 1.67 6.92
C SER A 30 4.26 1.56 5.58
N GLY A 31 2.96 1.28 5.57
CA GLY A 31 2.14 1.20 4.37
C GLY A 31 2.03 2.53 3.63
N THR A 32 1.89 3.64 4.37
CA THR A 32 1.94 5.00 3.83
C THR A 32 3.32 5.37 3.30
N ALA A 33 4.38 5.15 4.08
CA ALA A 33 5.74 5.50 3.67
C ALA A 33 6.19 4.66 2.45
N MET A 34 5.94 3.36 2.48
CA MET A 34 6.27 2.44 1.40
C MET A 34 5.41 2.71 0.16
N GLY A 35 4.11 2.97 0.35
CA GLY A 35 3.19 3.35 -0.71
C GLY A 35 3.57 4.68 -1.36
N ALA A 36 3.92 5.69 -0.58
CA ALA A 36 4.37 6.99 -1.06
C ALA A 36 5.70 6.88 -1.82
N ALA A 37 6.69 6.18 -1.27
CA ALA A 37 8.00 5.99 -1.91
C ALA A 37 7.89 5.19 -3.21
N THR A 38 7.12 4.09 -3.19
CA THR A 38 6.91 3.23 -4.35
C THR A 38 6.09 3.97 -5.41
N GLY A 39 5.03 4.66 -5.00
CA GLY A 39 4.21 5.50 -5.87
C GLY A 39 5.00 6.65 -6.48
N ALA A 40 5.90 7.30 -5.73
CA ALA A 40 6.79 8.33 -6.23
C ALA A 40 7.77 7.78 -7.26
N ALA A 41 8.41 6.64 -6.95
CA ALA A 41 9.37 5.99 -7.84
C ALA A 41 8.71 5.58 -9.17
N ILE A 42 7.52 4.98 -9.11
CA ILE A 42 6.76 4.58 -10.31
C ILE A 42 6.23 5.81 -11.07
N GLY A 43 5.69 6.79 -10.35
CA GLY A 43 5.19 8.04 -10.94
C GLY A 43 6.28 8.84 -11.63
N SER A 44 7.52 8.77 -11.12
CA SER A 44 8.68 9.43 -11.72
C SER A 44 9.03 8.88 -13.10
N PHE A 45 8.77 7.59 -13.34
CA PHE A 45 8.95 6.99 -14.67
C PHE A 45 7.95 7.53 -15.71
N SER A 46 6.79 8.00 -15.24
CA SER A 46 5.75 8.61 -16.08
C SER A 46 5.83 10.14 -16.12
N GLY A 47 6.91 10.74 -15.58
CA GLY A 47 7.10 12.19 -15.50
C GLY A 47 6.24 12.89 -14.43
N ASN A 48 5.56 12.12 -13.57
CA ASN A 48 4.58 12.63 -12.62
C ASN A 48 4.74 11.98 -11.23
N ALA A 49 5.95 12.10 -10.66
CA ALA A 49 6.31 11.55 -9.36
C ALA A 49 5.37 12.00 -8.23
N GLY A 50 4.95 13.28 -8.25
CA GLY A 50 4.05 13.83 -7.23
C GLY A 50 2.67 13.16 -7.22
N ARG A 51 2.09 12.88 -8.39
CA ARG A 51 0.80 12.17 -8.48
C ARG A 51 0.91 10.71 -8.04
N GLY A 52 1.99 10.03 -8.44
CA GLY A 52 2.24 8.66 -8.01
C GLY A 52 2.45 8.56 -6.50
N ALA A 53 3.19 9.49 -5.90
CA ALA A 53 3.41 9.58 -4.46
C ALA A 53 2.10 9.83 -3.70
N LEU A 54 1.26 10.76 -4.18
CA LEU A 54 -0.03 11.09 -3.58
C LEU A 54 -0.99 9.89 -3.59
N ILE A 55 -1.08 9.18 -4.73
CA ILE A 55 -1.94 7.99 -4.83
C ILE A 55 -1.40 6.86 -3.95
N GLY A 56 -0.09 6.60 -4.00
CA GLY A 56 0.53 5.56 -3.19
C GLY A 56 0.44 5.83 -1.68
N ALA A 57 0.60 7.09 -1.26
CA ALA A 57 0.40 7.52 0.13
C ALA A 57 -1.07 7.39 0.55
N GLY A 58 -2.00 7.82 -0.30
CA GLY A 58 -3.44 7.74 -0.02
C GLY A 58 -3.93 6.31 0.10
N VAL A 59 -3.57 5.44 -0.84
CA VAL A 59 -3.93 4.01 -0.80
C VAL A 59 -3.24 3.30 0.37
N GLY A 60 -1.98 3.61 0.66
CA GLY A 60 -1.25 3.06 1.82
C GLY A 60 -1.82 3.49 3.17
N ALA A 61 -2.30 4.73 3.29
CA ALA A 61 -2.97 5.24 4.49
C ALA A 61 -4.30 4.56 4.71
N LEU A 62 -5.14 4.56 3.67
CA LEU A 62 -6.47 3.97 3.72
C LEU A 62 -6.37 2.47 3.99
N GLY A 63 -5.53 1.73 3.26
CA GLY A 63 -5.32 0.30 3.48
C GLY A 63 -4.84 -0.02 4.90
N GLY A 64 -3.96 0.81 5.47
CA GLY A 64 -3.53 0.68 6.85
C GLY A 64 -4.67 0.87 7.85
N VAL A 65 -5.50 1.91 7.67
CA VAL A 65 -6.65 2.19 8.57
C VAL A 65 -7.70 1.09 8.46
N LEU A 66 -8.04 0.65 7.24
CA LEU A 66 -8.99 -0.46 7.05
C LEU A 66 -8.48 -1.76 7.68
N ALA A 67 -7.17 -2.03 7.63
CA ALA A 67 -6.58 -3.19 8.29
C ALA A 67 -6.57 -3.08 9.83
N ASP A 68 -6.44 -1.86 10.36
CA ASP A 68 -6.57 -1.58 11.80
C ASP A 68 -8.01 -1.85 12.28
N GLU A 69 -9.00 -1.34 11.54
CA GLU A 69 -10.42 -1.56 11.81
C GLU A 69 -10.81 -3.05 11.68
N HIS A 70 -10.30 -3.76 10.67
CA HIS A 70 -10.58 -5.20 10.54
C HIS A 70 -9.98 -6.02 11.69
N ARG A 71 -8.84 -5.60 12.26
CA ARG A 71 -8.26 -6.23 13.45
C ARG A 71 -8.99 -5.87 14.74
N ARG A 72 -9.53 -4.65 14.85
CA ARG A 72 -10.34 -4.21 15.99
C ARG A 72 -11.75 -4.80 15.97
N GLY A 73 -12.29 -5.08 14.77
CA GLY A 73 -13.55 -5.77 14.52
C GLY A 73 -13.45 -7.27 14.78
N SER A 74 -13.10 -7.65 16.01
CA SER A 74 -13.52 -8.93 16.55
C SER A 74 -15.03 -8.80 16.79
N PHE A 75 -15.83 -9.37 15.90
CA PHE A 75 -17.24 -9.62 16.17
C PHE A 75 -17.29 -10.59 17.35
N ASP A 76 -17.71 -10.09 18.52
CA ASP A 76 -18.41 -10.91 19.51
C ASP A 76 -19.79 -11.30 18.94
#